data_AF-A0A941FL44-F1
#
_entry.id   AF-A0A941FL44-F1
#
_cell.length_a   1.000
_cell.length_b   1.000
_cell.length_c   1.000
_cell.angle_alpha   90.00
_cell.angle_beta   90.00
_cell.angle_gamma   90.00
#
_symmetry.space_group_name_H-M   'P 1'
#
loop_
_entity.id
_entity.type
_entity.pdbx_description
1 polymer ?
#
loop_
_entity_poly.entity_id
_entity_poly.type
_entity_poly.pdbx_seq_one_letter_code
_entity_poly.pdbx_strand_id
1 'polypeptide(L)'
;MQWHQVLGFVAAVTPLTLIPGTSFTLVTQQVMAGSRSDGALVALGSACGLLVHATFAAVGLSALVMSSAQALTLVKLLGGNVLNPKAASAYLTLVPFLTPDRPIAPQVAALAVVHAAVVIAWLLFCTSVIAAARAAVDTPRFRRGMTRLAGAVLVAFGIRTAIAR
;
A
#
# COMPACT_ATOMS: atom_id res chain seq x y z
N MET A 1 20.18 -6.78 -15.43
CA MET A 1 18.78 -7.21 -15.51
C MET A 1 18.20 -6.69 -16.81
N GLN A 2 17.40 -7.47 -17.54
CA GLN A 2 16.83 -6.98 -18.80
C GLN A 2 15.56 -6.16 -18.55
N TRP A 3 15.27 -5.19 -19.41
CA TRP A 3 14.12 -4.28 -19.26
C TRP A 3 12.78 -5.00 -19.21
N HIS A 4 12.62 -6.07 -20.00
CA HIS A 4 11.39 -6.86 -20.00
C HIS A 4 11.14 -7.59 -18.66
N GLN A 5 12.20 -7.95 -17.90
CA GLN A 5 12.06 -8.61 -16.59
C GLN A 5 11.55 -7.61 -15.55
N VAL A 6 12.07 -6.38 -15.59
CA VAL A 6 11.64 -5.30 -14.70
C VAL A 6 10.18 -4.94 -14.99
N LEU A 7 9.81 -4.76 -16.26
CA LEU A 7 8.44 -4.44 -16.66
C LEU A 7 7.45 -5.56 -16.30
N GLY A 8 7.82 -6.82 -16.56
CA GLY A 8 7.01 -7.97 -16.18
C GLY A 8 6.81 -8.09 -14.67
N PHE A 9 7.87 -7.83 -13.89
CA PHE A 9 7.77 -7.81 -12.44
C PHE A 9 6.87 -6.66 -11.94
N VAL A 10 7.00 -5.45 -12.48
CA VAL A 10 6.12 -4.32 -12.15
C VAL A 10 4.67 -4.66 -12.42
N ALA A 11 4.38 -5.23 -13.59
CA ALA A 11 3.02 -5.65 -13.96
C ALA A 11 2.46 -6.72 -13.01
N ALA A 12 3.29 -7.68 -12.58
CA ALA A 12 2.86 -8.74 -11.69
C ALA A 12 2.70 -8.28 -10.22
N VAL A 13 3.55 -7.35 -9.75
CA VAL A 13 3.52 -6.89 -8.35
C VAL A 13 2.47 -5.82 -8.10
N THR A 14 2.11 -5.02 -9.12
CA THR A 14 1.18 -3.89 -8.97
C THR A 14 -0.21 -4.33 -8.45
N PRO A 15 -0.87 -5.38 -8.98
CA PRO A 15 -2.15 -5.86 -8.45
C PRO A 15 -2.08 -6.22 -6.96
N LEU A 16 -0.96 -6.80 -6.52
CA LEU A 16 -0.72 -7.10 -5.11
C LEU A 16 -0.54 -5.82 -4.29
N THR A 17 0.18 -4.83 -4.85
CA THR A 17 0.38 -3.53 -4.21
C THR A 17 -0.94 -2.78 -3.98
N LEU A 18 -1.88 -2.86 -4.94
CA LEU A 18 -3.20 -2.20 -4.87
C LEU A 18 -4.07 -2.68 -3.70
N ILE A 19 -3.84 -3.89 -3.18
CA ILE A 19 -4.58 -4.41 -2.03
C ILE A 19 -4.32 -3.50 -0.82
N PRO A 20 -5.33 -2.83 -0.26
CA PRO A 20 -5.15 -1.91 0.85
C PRO A 20 -4.60 -2.67 2.07
N GLY A 21 -3.51 -2.16 2.62
CA GLY A 21 -2.84 -2.70 3.80
C GLY A 21 -2.67 -1.64 4.88
N THR A 22 -1.90 -1.97 5.92
CA THR A 22 -1.66 -1.09 7.07
C THR A 22 -1.11 0.29 6.69
N SER A 23 -0.14 0.38 5.76
CA SER A 23 0.41 1.65 5.30
C SER A 23 -0.62 2.55 4.60
N PHE A 24 -1.55 1.95 3.83
CA PHE A 24 -2.64 2.69 3.17
C PHE A 24 -3.62 3.26 4.21
N THR A 25 -3.98 2.47 5.22
CA THR A 25 -4.85 2.92 6.32
C THR A 25 -4.23 4.08 7.07
N LEU A 26 -2.94 4.00 7.41
CA LEU A 26 -2.23 5.08 8.11
C LEU A 26 -2.15 6.37 7.28
N VAL A 27 -1.83 6.26 5.98
CA VAL A 27 -1.85 7.43 5.07
C VAL A 27 -3.24 8.06 5.03
N THR A 28 -4.30 7.25 4.94
CA THR A 28 -5.67 7.74 4.90
C THR A 28 -6.04 8.48 6.19
N GLN A 29 -5.73 7.91 7.35
CA GLN A 29 -5.97 8.54 8.64
C GLN A 29 -5.23 9.87 8.77
N GLN A 30 -3.95 9.92 8.36
CA GLN A 30 -3.15 11.13 8.46
C GLN A 30 -3.64 12.24 7.51
N VAL A 31 -3.98 11.90 6.26
CA VAL A 31 -4.49 12.87 5.28
C VAL A 31 -5.86 13.42 5.68
N MET A 32 -6.69 12.59 6.32
CA MET A 32 -7.99 13.02 6.83
C MET A 32 -7.87 13.91 8.07
N ALA A 33 -6.96 13.58 8.98
CA ALA A 33 -6.73 14.33 10.23
C ALA A 33 -5.90 15.60 10.04
N GLY A 34 -5.00 15.63 9.05
CA GLY A 34 -4.02 16.69 8.83
C GLY A 34 -4.01 17.25 7.41
N SER A 35 -2.83 17.59 6.92
CA SER A 35 -2.59 18.22 5.62
C SER A 35 -2.00 17.24 4.58
N ARG A 36 -2.04 17.62 3.29
CA ARG A 36 -1.43 16.84 2.20
C ARG A 36 0.08 16.59 2.39
N SER A 37 0.79 17.53 3.01
CA SER A 37 2.20 17.41 3.35
C SER A 37 2.45 16.35 4.40
N ASP A 38 1.51 16.19 5.35
CA ASP A 38 1.61 15.16 6.39
C ASP A 38 1.43 13.76 5.78
N GLY A 39 0.53 13.62 4.81
CA GLY A 39 0.39 12.38 4.02
C GLY A 39 1.66 12.02 3.22
N ALA A 40 2.31 13.02 2.61
CA ALA A 40 3.56 12.81 1.88
C ALA A 40 4.72 12.40 2.80
N LEU A 41 4.82 13.00 4.00
CA LEU A 41 5.79 12.61 5.02
C LEU A 41 5.57 11.18 5.52
N VAL A 42 4.31 10.73 5.65
CA VAL A 42 3.99 9.33 5.99
C VAL A 42 4.36 8.37 4.87
N ALA A 43 4.17 8.74 3.60
CA ALA A 43 4.59 7.92 2.46
C ALA A 43 6.12 7.76 2.41
N LEU A 44 6.87 8.86 2.62
CA LEU A 44 8.34 8.84 2.70
C LEU A 44 8.85 8.09 3.94
N GLY A 45 8.22 8.30 5.09
CA GLY A 45 8.53 7.57 6.32
C GLY A 45 8.28 6.08 6.19
N SER A 46 7.20 5.68 5.49
CA SER A 46 6.92 4.27 5.18
C SER A 46 7.98 3.66 4.27
N ALA A 47 8.48 4.42 3.29
CA ALA A 47 9.57 3.98 2.41
C ALA A 47 10.89 3.76 3.17
N CYS A 48 11.30 4.73 3.99
CA CYS A 48 12.47 4.59 4.86
C CYS A 48 12.30 3.41 5.83
N GLY A 49 11.13 3.26 6.44
CA GLY A 49 10.81 2.14 7.33
C GLY A 49 10.93 0.78 6.64
N LEU A 50 10.40 0.66 5.42
CA LEU A 50 10.54 -0.55 4.59
C LEU A 50 12.00 -0.87 4.26
N LEU A 51 12.81 0.14 3.92
CA LEU A 51 14.23 -0.06 3.59
C LEU A 51 15.06 -0.45 4.83
N VAL A 52 14.82 0.20 5.97
CA VAL A 52 15.46 -0.16 7.24
C VAL A 52 15.06 -1.56 7.66
N HIS A 53 13.77 -1.88 7.60
CA HIS A 53 13.27 -3.23 7.91
C HIS A 53 13.85 -4.27 6.94
N ALA A 54 13.92 -4.00 5.64
CA ALA A 54 14.53 -4.90 4.67
C ALA A 54 16.03 -5.13 4.95
N THR A 55 16.74 -4.09 5.41
CA THR A 55 18.16 -4.20 5.78
C THR A 55 18.33 -5.04 7.06
N PHE A 56 17.55 -4.76 8.10
CA PHE A 56 17.56 -5.56 9.33
C PHE A 56 17.13 -7.01 9.08
N ALA A 57 16.12 -7.23 8.24
CA ALA A 57 15.71 -8.55 7.81
C ALA A 57 16.83 -9.24 7.05
N ALA A 58 17.51 -8.57 6.11
CA ALA A 58 18.64 -9.15 5.39
C ALA A 58 19.80 -9.55 6.31
N VAL A 59 20.17 -8.69 7.26
CA VAL A 59 21.24 -8.97 8.25
C VAL A 59 20.82 -10.08 9.22
N GLY A 60 19.62 -9.99 9.79
CA GLY A 60 19.09 -10.98 10.73
C GLY A 60 18.88 -12.35 10.09
N LEU A 61 18.41 -12.38 8.84
CA LEU A 61 18.29 -13.61 8.07
C LEU A 61 19.66 -14.18 7.72
N SER A 62 20.66 -13.35 7.42
CA SER A 62 22.05 -13.80 7.19
C SER A 62 22.65 -14.44 8.44
N ALA A 63 22.42 -13.85 9.63
CA ALA A 63 22.85 -14.42 10.90
C ALA A 63 22.13 -15.74 11.24
N LEU A 64 20.83 -15.85 10.91
CA LEU A 64 20.05 -17.08 11.07
C LEU A 64 20.47 -18.19 10.11
N VAL A 65 20.80 -17.85 8.86
CA VAL A 65 21.34 -18.79 7.87
C VAL A 65 22.65 -19.39 8.36
N MET A 66 23.49 -18.57 9.00
CA MET A 66 24.76 -19.03 9.60
C MET A 66 24.55 -19.91 10.85
N SER A 67 23.40 -19.84 11.53
CA SER A 67 23.16 -20.57 12.77
C SER A 67 22.36 -21.87 12.59
N SER A 68 21.34 -21.91 11.74
CA SER A 68 20.52 -23.12 11.54
C SER A 68 19.61 -23.07 10.30
N ALA A 69 19.70 -24.11 9.45
CA ALA A 69 18.82 -24.31 8.30
C ALA A 69 17.34 -24.54 8.68
N GLN A 70 17.08 -25.12 9.86
CA GLN A 70 15.71 -25.34 10.35
C GLN A 70 15.04 -24.05 10.80
N ALA A 71 15.78 -23.16 11.46
CA ALA A 71 15.28 -21.84 11.87
C ALA A 71 14.87 -20.99 10.66
N LEU A 72 15.67 -21.04 9.59
CA LEU A 72 15.33 -20.39 8.32
C LEU A 72 14.02 -20.91 7.71
N THR A 73 13.79 -22.22 7.81
CA THR A 73 12.58 -22.87 7.28
C THR A 73 11.33 -22.43 8.06
N LEU A 74 11.43 -22.35 9.39
CA LEU A 74 10.36 -21.85 10.24
C LEU A 74 10.02 -20.37 9.97
N VAL A 75 11.03 -19.52 9.81
CA VAL A 75 10.82 -18.09 9.48
C VAL A 75 10.15 -17.94 8.12
N LYS A 76 10.56 -18.72 7.11
CA LYS A 76 9.93 -18.73 5.79
C LYS A 76 8.46 -19.16 5.86
N LEU A 77 8.16 -20.21 6.64
CA LEU A 77 6.79 -20.73 6.79
C LEU A 77 5.88 -19.77 7.57
N LEU A 78 6.34 -19.25 8.72
CA LEU A 78 5.53 -18.36 9.57
C LEU A 78 5.37 -16.97 8.97
N GLY A 79 6.46 -16.34 8.53
CA GLY A 79 6.47 -14.98 8.00
C GLY A 79 5.94 -14.86 6.57
N GLY A 80 6.26 -15.85 5.73
CA GLY A 80 5.79 -15.90 4.35
C GLY A 80 4.32 -16.31 4.26
N ASN A 81 3.96 -17.47 4.80
CA ASN A 81 2.66 -18.08 4.48
C ASN A 81 1.53 -17.74 5.45
N VAL A 82 1.81 -17.59 6.75
CA VAL A 82 0.75 -17.49 7.78
C VAL A 82 0.49 -16.06 8.20
N LEU A 83 1.54 -15.27 8.47
CA LEU A 83 1.39 -13.93 9.05
C LEU A 83 1.22 -12.82 8.01
N ASN A 84 1.72 -13.02 6.78
CA ASN A 84 1.65 -12.01 5.73
C ASN A 84 1.54 -12.66 4.34
N PRO A 85 0.36 -13.21 3.97
CA PRO A 85 0.16 -13.83 2.66
C PRO A 85 0.43 -12.86 1.48
N LYS A 86 0.29 -11.54 1.72
CA LYS A 86 0.69 -10.50 0.75
C LYS A 86 2.21 -10.46 0.53
N ALA A 87 3.02 -10.66 1.58
CA ALA A 87 4.47 -10.78 1.45
C ALA A 87 4.85 -12.09 0.74
N ALA A 88 4.23 -13.23 1.07
CA ALA A 88 4.49 -14.49 0.35
C ALA A 88 4.24 -14.37 -1.16
N SER A 89 3.07 -13.82 -1.54
CA SER A 89 2.74 -13.63 -2.95
C SER A 89 3.74 -12.71 -3.67
N ALA A 90 4.24 -11.66 -3.01
CA ALA A 90 5.29 -10.81 -3.56
C ALA A 90 6.62 -11.56 -3.77
N TYR A 91 7.03 -12.42 -2.83
CA TYR A 91 8.22 -13.26 -2.98
C TYR A 91 8.07 -14.31 -4.09
N LEU A 92 6.91 -14.96 -4.18
CA LEU A 92 6.63 -15.94 -5.24
C LEU A 92 6.60 -15.28 -6.63
N THR A 93 6.12 -14.05 -6.72
CA THR A 93 6.15 -13.25 -7.94
C THR A 93 7.57 -12.90 -8.37
N LEU A 94 8.55 -12.91 -7.46
CA LEU A 94 9.93 -12.53 -7.72
C LEU A 94 10.72 -13.63 -8.46
N VAL A 95 10.40 -14.90 -8.18
CA VAL A 95 11.13 -16.08 -8.66
C VAL A 95 11.21 -16.18 -10.19
N PRO A 96 10.12 -15.97 -10.97
CA PRO A 96 10.15 -16.09 -12.42
C PRO A 96 11.02 -15.03 -13.13
N PHE A 97 11.38 -13.94 -12.44
CA PHE A 97 12.12 -12.82 -13.04
C PHE A 97 13.62 -12.84 -12.71
N LEU A 98 14.09 -13.84 -11.95
CA LEU A 98 15.52 -14.04 -11.67
C LEU A 98 16.19 -14.79 -12.83
N THR A 99 17.40 -14.38 -13.18
CA THR A 99 18.21 -15.08 -14.20
C THR A 99 19.19 -16.03 -13.50
N PRO A 100 19.12 -17.37 -13.74
CA PRO A 100 19.94 -18.35 -13.04
C PRO A 100 21.45 -18.15 -13.20
N ASP A 101 21.89 -17.68 -14.37
CA ASP A 101 23.31 -17.54 -14.73
C ASP A 101 23.97 -16.26 -14.20
N ARG A 102 23.26 -15.46 -13.39
CA ARG A 102 23.76 -14.18 -12.85
C ARG A 102 23.71 -14.17 -11.33
N PRO A 103 24.59 -13.38 -10.67
CA PRO A 103 24.56 -13.24 -9.22
C PRO A 103 23.17 -12.82 -8.72
N ILE A 104 22.63 -13.55 -7.74
CA ILE A 104 21.23 -13.39 -7.27
C ILE A 104 21.07 -12.13 -6.42
N ALA A 105 22.03 -11.84 -5.54
CA ALA A 105 21.97 -10.70 -4.61
C ALA A 105 21.66 -9.35 -5.28
N PRO A 106 22.38 -8.91 -6.33
CA PRO A 106 22.08 -7.63 -6.99
C PRO A 106 20.74 -7.64 -7.73
N GLN A 107 20.25 -8.81 -8.18
CA GLN A 107 18.95 -8.92 -8.84
C GLN A 107 17.81 -8.74 -7.84
N VAL A 108 17.89 -9.41 -6.68
CA VAL A 108 16.92 -9.27 -5.59
C VAL A 108 16.91 -7.83 -5.05
N ALA A 109 18.09 -7.21 -4.88
CA ALA A 109 18.19 -5.82 -4.47
C ALA A 109 17.52 -4.87 -5.48
N ALA A 110 17.79 -5.03 -6.77
CA ALA A 110 17.18 -4.22 -7.82
C ALA A 110 15.64 -4.37 -7.85
N LEU A 111 15.14 -5.60 -7.79
CA LEU A 111 13.70 -5.88 -7.75
C LEU A 111 13.03 -5.33 -6.48
N ALA A 112 13.71 -5.40 -5.33
CA ALA A 112 13.22 -4.81 -4.08
C ALA A 112 13.12 -3.28 -4.18
N VAL A 113 14.11 -2.61 -4.78
CA VAL A 113 14.07 -1.16 -5.02
C VAL A 113 12.92 -0.79 -5.97
N VAL A 114 12.73 -1.56 -7.04
CA VAL A 114 11.61 -1.36 -7.98
C VAL A 114 10.27 -1.54 -7.27
N HIS A 115 10.09 -2.57 -6.45
CA HIS A 115 8.87 -2.78 -5.68
C HIS A 115 8.63 -1.63 -4.69
N ALA A 116 9.67 -1.17 -3.98
CA ALA A 116 9.57 -0.01 -3.09
C ALA A 116 9.10 1.25 -3.84
N ALA A 117 9.64 1.49 -5.04
CA ALA A 117 9.21 2.61 -5.88
C ALA A 117 7.73 2.52 -6.29
N VAL A 118 7.25 1.33 -6.66
CA VAL A 118 5.83 1.09 -6.99
C VAL A 118 4.94 1.38 -5.78
N VAL A 119 5.33 0.92 -4.58
CA VAL A 119 4.60 1.19 -3.32
C VAL A 119 4.55 2.69 -3.03
N ILE A 120 5.67 3.40 -3.18
CA ILE A 120 5.73 4.86 -2.96
C ILE A 120 4.81 5.58 -3.94
N ALA A 121 4.89 5.26 -5.24
CA ALA A 121 4.05 5.85 -6.26
C ALA A 121 2.56 5.64 -5.95
N TRP A 122 2.19 4.42 -5.55
CA TRP A 122 0.83 4.09 -5.14
C TRP A 122 0.37 4.90 -3.92
N LEU A 123 1.18 5.00 -2.86
CA LEU A 123 0.82 5.74 -1.65
C LEU A 123 0.72 7.26 -1.89
N LEU A 124 1.59 7.82 -2.72
CA LEU A 124 1.50 9.23 -3.14
C LEU A 124 0.26 9.50 -3.98
N PHE A 125 -0.07 8.59 -4.91
CA PHE A 125 -1.32 8.65 -5.66
C PHE A 125 -2.52 8.63 -4.71
N CYS A 126 -2.59 7.67 -3.78
CA CYS A 126 -3.67 7.60 -2.78
C CYS A 126 -3.76 8.88 -1.95
N THR A 127 -2.62 9.39 -1.49
CA THR A 127 -2.55 10.66 -0.74
C THR A 127 -3.16 11.81 -1.53
N SER A 128 -2.82 11.92 -2.82
CA SER A 128 -3.35 12.97 -3.70
C SER A 128 -4.86 12.85 -3.93
N VAL A 129 -5.36 11.62 -4.13
CA VAL A 129 -6.79 11.34 -4.34
C VAL A 129 -7.60 11.66 -3.07
N ILE A 130 -7.13 11.21 -1.91
CA ILE A 130 -7.79 11.45 -0.63
C ILE A 130 -7.79 12.94 -0.29
N ALA A 131 -6.66 13.63 -0.51
CA ALA A 131 -6.58 15.07 -0.30
C ALA A 131 -7.52 15.85 -1.25
N ALA A 132 -7.60 15.44 -2.51
CA ALA A 132 -8.53 16.03 -3.48
C ALA A 132 -10.00 15.78 -3.10
N ALA A 133 -10.34 14.57 -2.67
CA ALA A 133 -11.68 14.23 -2.19
C ALA A 133 -12.06 15.07 -0.96
N ARG A 134 -11.16 15.18 0.02
CA ARG A 134 -11.36 16.04 1.21
C ARG A 134 -11.58 17.49 0.81
N ALA A 135 -10.73 18.04 -0.07
CA ALA A 135 -10.88 19.41 -0.56
C ALA A 135 -12.21 19.65 -1.29
N ALA A 136 -12.67 18.67 -2.08
CA ALA A 136 -13.97 18.73 -2.75
C ALA A 136 -15.13 18.75 -1.75
N VAL A 137 -15.08 17.90 -0.72
CA VAL A 137 -16.10 17.82 0.34
C VAL A 137 -16.14 19.09 1.20
N ASP A 138 -14.99 19.70 1.46
CA ASP A 138 -14.89 20.94 2.23
C ASP A 138 -15.39 22.18 1.46
N THR A 139 -15.70 22.06 0.16
CA THR A 139 -16.22 23.21 -0.59
C THR A 139 -17.61 23.64 -0.13
N PRO A 140 -17.90 24.96 -0.10
CA PRO A 140 -19.22 25.48 0.24
C PRO A 140 -20.33 24.95 -0.67
N ARG A 141 -20.01 24.64 -1.93
CA ARG A 141 -20.96 24.09 -2.90
C ARG A 141 -21.42 22.69 -2.50
N PHE A 142 -20.50 21.82 -2.10
CA PHE A 142 -20.82 20.46 -1.66
C PHE A 142 -21.68 20.48 -0.40
N ARG A 143 -21.28 21.27 0.60
CA ARG A 143 -22.07 21.46 1.84
C ARG A 143 -23.49 21.97 1.55
N ARG A 144 -23.62 23.03 0.73
CA ARG A 144 -24.94 23.57 0.34
C ARG A 144 -25.78 22.54 -0.42
N GLY A 145 -25.18 21.74 -1.28
CA GLY A 145 -25.87 20.66 -2.00
C GLY A 145 -26.43 19.61 -1.03
N MET A 146 -25.61 19.12 -0.11
CA MET A 146 -26.04 18.17 0.92
C MET A 146 -27.14 18.75 1.83
N THR A 147 -27.02 20.00 2.28
CA THR A 147 -28.06 20.63 3.12
C THR A 147 -29.40 20.73 2.39
N ARG A 148 -29.38 21.06 1.09
CA ARG A 148 -30.60 21.10 0.26
C ARG A 148 -31.22 19.71 0.09
N LEU A 149 -30.40 18.70 -0.12
CA LEU A 149 -30.86 17.33 -0.31
C LEU A 149 -31.48 16.76 0.97
N ALA A 150 -30.81 16.94 2.12
CA ALA A 150 -31.36 16.56 3.43
C ALA A 150 -32.67 17.29 3.74
N GLY A 151 -32.74 18.61 3.46
CA GLY A 151 -33.96 19.40 3.62
C GLY A 151 -35.09 18.92 2.71
N ALA A 152 -34.81 18.63 1.44
CA ALA A 152 -35.79 18.12 0.49
C ALA A 152 -36.34 16.75 0.92
N VAL A 153 -35.49 15.85 1.42
CA VAL A 153 -35.91 14.54 1.94
C VAL A 153 -36.84 14.71 3.15
N LEU A 154 -36.52 15.61 4.09
CA LEU A 154 -37.37 15.89 5.25
C LEU A 154 -38.73 16.48 4.85
N VAL A 155 -38.76 17.42 3.90
CA VAL A 155 -40.00 17.99 3.37
C VAL A 155 -40.85 16.92 2.69
N ALA A 156 -40.24 16.11 1.81
CA ALA A 156 -40.93 15.01 1.14
C ALA A 156 -41.50 14.00 2.15
N PHE A 157 -40.74 13.67 3.20
CA PHE A 157 -41.21 12.78 4.26
C PHE A 157 -42.39 13.40 5.02
N GLY A 158 -42.33 14.68 5.38
CA GLY A 158 -43.41 15.42 6.04
C GLY A 158 -44.69 15.45 5.21
N ILE A 159 -44.60 15.78 3.91
CA ILE A 159 -45.72 15.76 2.98
C ILE A 159 -46.34 14.36 2.91
N ARG A 160 -45.49 13.32 2.74
CA ARG A 160 -45.96 11.93 2.70
C ARG A 160 -46.70 11.54 3.98
N THR A 161 -46.20 11.92 5.15
CA THR A 161 -46.85 11.62 6.44
C THR A 161 -48.15 12.40 6.66
N ALA A 162 -48.28 13.61 6.08
CA ALA A 162 -49.51 14.41 6.20
C ALA A 162 -50.64 13.86 5.32
N ILE A 163 -50.31 13.32 4.14
CA ILE A 163 -51.29 12.74 3.19
C ILE A 163 -51.71 11.32 3.59
N ALA A 164 -50.86 10.60 4.34
CA ALA A 164 -51.16 9.24 4.82
C ALA A 164 -52.10 9.20 6.05
N ARG A 165 -52.73 10.32 6.40
CA ARG A 165 -53.78 10.43 7.44
C ARG A 165 -55.15 10.44 6.79
#